data_AF-A0A0S9SFW3-F1
#
_entry.id   AF-A0A0S9SFW3-F1
#
_cell.length_a   1.000
_cell.length_b   1.000
_cell.length_c   1.000
_cell.angle_alpha   90.00
_cell.angle_beta   90.00
_cell.angle_gamma   90.00
#
_symmetry.space_group_name_H-M   'P 1'
#
loop_
_entity.id
_entity.type
_entity.pdbx_description
1 polymer ?
#
loop_
_entity_poly.entity_id
_entity_poly.type
_entity_poly.pdbx_seq_one_letter_code
_entity_poly.pdbx_strand_id
1 'polypeptide(L)'
;MTDVPEPAASPPDARHSAGGLRVTVDLNLCQAYAQCCYAAPDHFVLKGREALHYDPAPSAGARDDIERARIACPVQAIRVEDAGAARR
;
A
#
# COMPACT_ATOMS: atom_id res chain seq x y z
N MET A 1 -36.96 11.51 18.40
CA MET A 1 -37.33 10.08 18.20
C MET A 1 -37.09 9.78 16.73
N THR A 2 -35.86 9.59 16.26
CA THR A 2 -34.67 9.01 16.89
C THR A 2 -33.45 9.82 16.49
N ASP A 3 -32.67 10.25 17.48
CA ASP A 3 -31.34 10.83 17.26
C ASP A 3 -30.44 9.67 16.80
N VAL A 4 -29.94 9.73 15.56
CA VAL A 4 -29.00 8.73 15.04
C VAL A 4 -27.61 9.16 15.50
N PRO A 5 -26.93 8.42 16.38
CA PRO A 5 -25.55 8.76 16.70
C PRO A 5 -24.69 8.51 15.46
N GLU A 6 -24.00 9.55 14.97
CA GLU A 6 -22.91 9.38 14.01
C GLU A 6 -21.88 8.39 14.60
N PRO A 7 -21.43 7.37 13.85
CA PRO A 7 -20.29 6.61 14.28
C PRO A 7 -19.08 7.53 14.25
N ALA A 8 -18.49 7.76 15.43
CA ALA A 8 -17.17 8.35 15.55
C ALA A 8 -16.18 7.50 14.74
N ALA A 9 -15.91 7.93 13.50
CA ALA A 9 -14.75 7.47 12.77
C ALA A 9 -13.54 7.79 13.64
N SER A 10 -12.84 6.73 14.06
CA SER A 10 -11.67 6.81 14.91
C SER A 10 -10.70 7.86 14.33
N PRO A 11 -10.05 8.69 15.18
CA PRO A 11 -9.02 9.60 14.69
C PRO A 11 -7.96 8.78 13.92
N PRO A 12 -7.39 9.30 12.81
CA PRO A 12 -6.17 8.73 12.26
C PRO A 12 -5.06 9.03 13.27
N ASP A 13 -4.90 8.10 14.22
CA ASP A 13 -3.91 8.19 15.29
C ASP A 13 -2.54 8.45 14.67
N ALA A 14 -1.99 9.61 15.03
CA ALA A 14 -0.72 10.17 14.60
C ALA A 14 0.50 9.42 15.18
N ARG A 15 0.50 8.07 15.15
CA ARG A 15 1.59 7.24 15.69
C ARG A 15 2.05 6.09 14.77
N HIS A 16 2.05 6.31 13.46
CA HIS A 16 2.87 5.51 12.53
C HIS A 16 4.32 6.04 12.47
N SER A 17 4.97 6.21 13.61
CA SER A 17 6.39 6.58 13.66
C SER A 17 7.14 5.68 14.62
N ALA A 18 7.30 4.42 14.20
CA ALA A 18 8.49 3.60 14.45
C ALA A 18 8.34 2.30 13.65
N GLY A 19 8.88 2.29 12.42
CA GLY A 19 8.92 1.09 11.56
C GLY A 19 7.69 0.93 10.65
N GLY A 20 7.43 1.93 9.80
CA GLY A 20 6.50 1.79 8.68
C GLY A 20 7.25 1.68 7.35
N LEU A 21 6.58 1.13 6.34
CA LEU A 21 7.06 1.19 4.96
C LEU A 21 6.35 2.33 4.23
N ARG A 22 7.01 2.88 3.22
CA ARG A 22 6.40 3.76 2.23
C ARG A 22 6.46 3.08 0.87
N VAL A 23 5.29 2.81 0.31
CA VAL A 23 5.15 2.19 -1.01
C VAL A 23 4.68 3.26 -2.00
N THR A 24 5.33 3.32 -3.16
CA THR A 24 4.90 4.18 -4.26
C THR A 24 4.86 3.35 -5.53
N VAL A 25 3.77 3.45 -6.28
CA VAL A 25 3.65 2.79 -7.58
C VAL A 25 3.57 3.86 -8.66
N ASP A 26 4.47 3.77 -9.65
CA ASP A 26 4.37 4.56 -10.87
C ASP A 26 3.25 3.98 -11.74
N LEU A 27 2.06 4.60 -11.63
CA LEU A 27 0.88 4.18 -12.38
C LEU A 27 0.97 4.48 -13.88
N ASN A 28 1.93 5.31 -14.33
CA ASN A 28 2.18 5.50 -15.76
C ASN A 28 3.01 4.34 -16.34
N LEU A 29 3.89 3.74 -15.53
CA LEU A 29 4.63 2.54 -15.92
C LEU A 29 3.81 1.27 -15.73
N CYS A 30 2.89 1.23 -14.76
CA CYS A 30 2.05 0.07 -14.48
C CYS A 30 1.25 -0.39 -15.72
N GLN A 31 1.42 -1.66 -16.10
CA GLN A 31 0.72 -2.28 -17.24
C GLN A 31 -0.33 -3.32 -16.79
N ALA A 32 -0.82 -3.23 -15.55
CA ALA A 32 -1.86 -4.11 -15.00
C ALA A 32 -1.62 -5.64 -15.10
N TYR A 33 -0.37 -6.10 -15.07
CA TYR A 33 -0.02 -7.55 -15.06
C TYR A 33 -0.49 -8.34 -13.82
N ALA A 34 -1.04 -7.66 -12.81
CA ALA A 34 -1.59 -8.22 -11.57
C ALA A 34 -0.60 -9.02 -10.69
N GLN A 35 0.69 -9.06 -11.01
CA GLN A 35 1.66 -9.88 -10.27
C GLN A 35 1.79 -9.46 -8.80
N CYS A 36 1.74 -8.16 -8.52
CA CYS A 36 1.72 -7.63 -7.16
C CYS A 36 0.48 -8.09 -6.37
N CYS A 37 -0.68 -8.23 -7.02
CA CYS A 37 -1.91 -8.72 -6.38
C CYS A 37 -1.81 -10.19 -5.98
N TYR A 38 -1.06 -11.01 -6.70
CA TYR A 38 -0.80 -12.39 -6.30
C TYR A 38 0.25 -12.48 -5.19
N ALA A 39 1.28 -11.64 -5.24
CA ALA A 39 2.38 -11.66 -4.27
C ALA A 39 2.00 -11.10 -2.89
N ALA A 40 1.12 -10.10 -2.85
CA ALA A 40 0.66 -9.41 -1.64
C ALA A 40 -0.82 -8.97 -1.78
N PRO A 41 -1.77 -9.91 -1.77
CA PRO A 41 -3.20 -9.64 -2.03
C PRO A 41 -3.84 -8.69 -1.02
N ASP A 42 -3.32 -8.61 0.21
CA ASP A 42 -3.83 -7.72 1.25
C ASP A 42 -3.45 -6.25 1.01
N HIS A 43 -2.46 -5.98 0.16
CA HIS A 43 -1.91 -4.65 -0.08
C HIS A 43 -2.08 -4.14 -1.52
N PHE A 44 -2.39 -5.01 -2.47
CA PHE A 44 -2.57 -4.65 -3.87
C PHE A 44 -3.82 -5.29 -4.45
N VAL A 45 -4.67 -4.49 -5.09
CA VAL A 45 -5.88 -4.97 -5.75
C VAL A 45 -6.11 -4.25 -7.07
N LEU A 46 -6.28 -5.01 -8.15
CA LEU A 46 -6.83 -4.48 -9.39
C LEU A 46 -8.35 -4.38 -9.28
N LYS A 47 -8.88 -3.21 -9.59
CA LYS A 47 -10.31 -2.96 -9.72
C LYS A 47 -10.65 -2.73 -11.19
N GLY A 48 -11.72 -3.36 -11.65
CA GLY A 48 -12.09 -3.33 -13.06
C GLY A 48 -11.02 -3.98 -13.94
N ARG A 49 -10.72 -3.37 -15.09
CA ARG A 49 -9.78 -3.94 -16.07
C ARG A 49 -8.32 -3.65 -15.72
N GLU A 50 -7.98 -2.43 -15.28
CA GLU A 50 -6.59 -1.96 -15.19
C GLU A 50 -6.29 -1.05 -13.99
N ALA A 51 -7.28 -0.68 -13.17
CA ALA A 51 -7.07 0.29 -12.10
C ALA A 51 -6.43 -0.38 -10.88
N LEU A 52 -5.14 -0.15 -10.66
CA LEU A 52 -4.42 -0.66 -9.48
C LEU A 52 -4.67 0.24 -8.27
N HIS A 53 -5.22 -0.35 -7.22
CA HIS A 53 -5.27 0.22 -5.88
C HIS A 53 -4.23 -0.48 -5.00
N TYR A 54 -3.61 0.29 -4.10
CA TYR A 54 -2.61 -0.25 -3.19
C TYR A 54 -2.56 0.51 -1.87
N ASP A 55 -2.03 -0.13 -0.84
CA ASP A 55 -1.71 0.48 0.45
C ASP A 55 -0.36 1.24 0.35
N PRO A 56 -0.34 2.59 0.47
CA PRO A 56 0.89 3.37 0.36
C PRO A 56 1.73 3.35 1.65
N ALA A 57 1.17 2.92 2.78
CA ALA A 57 1.83 2.96 4.08
C ALA A 57 1.64 1.66 4.89
N PRO A 58 2.03 0.50 4.34
CA PRO A 58 1.89 -0.77 5.05
C PRO A 58 2.81 -0.82 6.29
N SER A 59 2.38 -1.58 7.29
CA SER A 59 3.19 -1.82 8.50
C SER A 59 4.52 -2.52 8.16
N ALA A 60 5.56 -2.38 8.99
CA ALA A 60 6.81 -3.12 8.77
C ALA A 60 6.64 -4.65 8.74
N GLY A 61 5.60 -5.20 9.37
CA GLY A 61 5.31 -6.64 9.31
C GLY A 61 4.99 -7.15 7.91
N ALA A 62 4.56 -6.27 7.00
CA ALA A 62 4.26 -6.59 5.61
C ALA A 62 5.49 -6.50 4.68
N ARG A 63 6.69 -6.20 5.20
CA ARG A 63 7.87 -5.92 4.35
C ARG A 63 8.18 -7.01 3.35
N ASP A 64 8.14 -8.27 3.79
CA ASP A 64 8.43 -9.40 2.90
C ASP A 64 7.40 -9.52 1.78
N ASP A 65 6.13 -9.28 2.07
CA ASP A 65 5.03 -9.34 1.11
C ASP A 65 5.16 -8.21 0.08
N ILE A 66 5.40 -6.99 0.56
CA ILE A 66 5.64 -5.80 -0.26
C ILE A 66 6.88 -5.97 -1.15
N GLU A 67 7.96 -6.55 -0.63
CA GLU A 67 9.17 -6.79 -1.41
C GLU A 67 8.96 -7.88 -2.47
N ARG A 68 8.22 -8.95 -2.16
CA ARG A 68 7.82 -9.93 -3.18
C ARG A 68 6.99 -9.28 -4.27
N ALA A 69 6.04 -8.42 -3.93
CA ALA A 69 5.26 -7.67 -4.91
C ALA A 69 6.14 -6.76 -5.78
N ARG A 70 7.15 -6.09 -5.18
CA ARG A 70 8.12 -5.27 -5.89
C ARG A 70 8.91 -6.07 -6.92
N ILE A 71 9.43 -7.23 -6.53
CA ILE A 71 10.20 -8.14 -7.40
C ILE A 71 9.32 -8.74 -8.50
N ALA A 72 8.07 -9.06 -8.19
CA ALA A 72 7.14 -9.67 -9.13
C ALA A 72 6.67 -8.69 -10.23
N CYS A 73 6.86 -7.38 -10.08
CA CYS A 73 6.45 -6.38 -11.05
C CYS A 73 7.37 -6.41 -12.31
N PRO A 74 6.87 -6.85 -13.48
CA PRO A 74 7.73 -7.03 -14.67
C PRO A 74 8.33 -5.73 -15.21
N VAL A 75 7.65 -4.61 -14.96
CA VAL A 75 8.03 -3.26 -15.41
C VAL A 75 8.65 -2.43 -14.29
N GLN A 76 8.92 -3.03 -13.13
CA GLN A 76 9.58 -2.39 -11.97
C GLN A 76 8.92 -1.07 -11.52
N ALA A 77 7.59 -0.99 -11.59
CA ALA A 77 6.82 0.21 -11.25
C ALA A 77 6.72 0.49 -9.73
N ILE A 78 7.09 -0.47 -8.88
CA ILE A 78 6.90 -0.39 -7.42
C ILE A 78 8.22 0.05 -6.75
N ARG A 79 8.13 1.06 -5.87
CA ARG A 79 9.21 1.52 -4.99
C ARG A 79 8.81 1.34 -3.53
N VAL A 80 9.79 0.98 -2.71
CA VAL A 80 9.61 0.70 -1.28
C VAL A 80 10.72 1.43 -0.52
N GLU A 81 10.34 2.22 0.47
CA GLU A 81 11.25 2.98 1.33
C GLU A 81 10.92 2.71 2.80
N ASP A 82 11.92 2.77 3.67
CA ASP A 82 11.69 2.77 5.10
C ASP A 82 11.17 4.15 5.53
N ALA A 83 9.95 4.22 6.07
CA ALA A 83 9.32 5.47 6.48
C ALA A 83 10.07 6.15 7.64
N GLY A 84 10.97 5.42 8.33
CA GLY A 84 11.89 5.96 9.33
C GLY A 84 13.29 6.34 8.81
N ALA A 85 13.61 6.08 7.55
CA ALA A 85 14.93 6.34 6.96
C ALA A 85 15.02 7.62 6.11
N ALA A 86 13.89 8.25 5.78
CA ALA A 86 13.86 9.42 4.90
C ALA A 86 13.97 10.74 5.67
N ARG A 87 15.21 11.18 5.94
CA ARG A 87 15.80 12.49 5.55
C ARG A 87 17.20 12.66 6.17
N ARG A 88 18.23 12.25 5.43
CA ARG A 88 19.63 12.70 5.60
C ARG A 88 20.14 13.27 4.28
#